data_AF-A0A523NC27-F1
#
_entry.id   AF-A0A523NC27-F1
#
_cell.length_a   1.000
_cell.length_b   1.000
_cell.length_c   1.000
_cell.angle_alpha   90.00
_cell.angle_beta   90.00
_cell.angle_gamma   90.00
#
_symmetry.space_group_name_H-M   'P 1'
#
loop_
_entity.id
_entity.type
_entity.pdbx_description
1 polymer ?
#
loop_
_entity_poly.entity_id
_entity_poly.type
_entity_poly.pdbx_seq_one_letter_code
_entity_poly.pdbx_strand_id
1 'polypeptide(L)'
;MIGTRGHTTRKIVSLFVAVLVGVVLAQLGGRVRMGTDQPPIPEPAPERYRGDVDRDSRHGVIAYARTLRFADATGAGDEQRLSIVADSAHDHGPLVRVEPAVGVIVAGRERLVNGLIIARFINRDTVPYPALAIGAHDTTYWWVDSVAQGQWRAIYFSSDPAIPPVELQLHLEQVSDSQSHRFSPSARWLFADEGERPWVTCGEATDCRAGDPIGN
;
A
#
# COMPACT_ATOMS: atom_id res chain seq x y z
N MET A 1 79.69 34.91 9.51
CA MET A 1 79.67 33.73 8.62
C MET A 1 78.24 33.35 8.32
N ILE A 2 77.97 33.05 7.07
CA ILE A 2 76.66 32.98 6.41
C ILE A 2 76.01 31.63 6.70
N GLY A 3 74.70 31.63 7.02
CA GLY A 3 73.87 30.43 7.19
C GLY A 3 72.55 30.57 6.44
N THR A 4 72.57 30.25 5.15
CA THR A 4 71.41 30.05 4.28
C THR A 4 70.60 28.81 4.70
N ARG A 5 69.26 28.84 4.57
CA ARG A 5 68.42 27.85 3.84
C ARG A 5 66.94 27.94 4.22
N GLY A 6 66.07 27.74 3.22
CA GLY A 6 64.76 27.12 3.47
C GLY A 6 63.54 27.82 2.86
N HIS A 7 63.49 28.06 1.54
CA HIS A 7 62.25 28.58 0.94
C HIS A 7 61.78 27.96 -0.38
N THR A 8 62.46 26.94 -0.89
CA THR A 8 62.10 26.37 -2.20
C THR A 8 61.30 25.07 -2.13
N THR A 9 61.37 24.33 -1.01
CA THR A 9 60.78 22.98 -0.91
C THR A 9 59.28 22.97 -0.58
N ARG A 10 58.72 24.05 0.00
CA ARG A 10 57.30 24.10 0.40
C ARG A 10 56.33 24.30 -0.75
N LYS A 11 56.74 24.93 -1.86
CA LYS A 11 55.82 25.26 -2.97
C LYS A 11 55.53 24.07 -3.89
N ILE A 12 56.47 23.14 -4.03
CA ILE A 12 56.34 21.99 -4.95
C ILE A 12 55.40 20.92 -4.35
N VAL A 13 55.40 20.75 -3.01
CA VAL A 13 54.54 19.75 -2.34
C VAL A 13 53.06 20.14 -2.40
N SER A 14 52.72 21.43 -2.28
CA SER A 14 51.31 21.88 -2.36
C SER A 14 50.68 21.71 -3.73
N LEU A 15 51.45 21.83 -4.82
CA LEU A 15 50.91 21.68 -6.18
C LEU A 15 50.56 20.22 -6.49
N PHE A 16 51.38 19.27 -6.03
CA PHE A 16 51.14 17.83 -6.22
C PHE A 16 49.92 17.32 -5.43
N VAL A 17 49.70 17.81 -4.20
CA VAL A 17 48.53 17.41 -3.40
C VAL A 17 47.23 17.93 -4.02
N ALA A 18 47.20 19.16 -4.54
CA ALA A 18 46.01 19.72 -5.18
C ALA A 18 45.62 18.97 -6.46
N VAL A 19 46.60 18.57 -7.28
CA VAL A 19 46.35 17.80 -8.51
C VAL A 19 45.88 16.37 -8.19
N LEU A 20 46.46 15.71 -7.18
CA LEU A 20 46.01 14.38 -6.75
C LEU A 20 44.59 14.40 -6.17
N VAL A 21 44.23 15.39 -5.37
CA VAL A 21 42.86 15.53 -4.84
C VAL A 21 41.86 15.83 -5.98
N GLY A 22 42.25 16.67 -6.95
CA GLY A 22 41.42 16.95 -8.14
C GLY A 22 41.16 15.72 -9.01
N VAL A 23 42.16 14.86 -9.22
CA VAL A 23 42.01 13.63 -10.01
C VAL A 23 41.22 12.56 -9.25
N VAL A 24 41.42 12.42 -7.94
CA VAL A 24 40.62 11.49 -7.11
C VAL A 24 39.15 11.92 -7.04
N LEU A 25 38.87 13.22 -6.94
CA LEU A 25 37.49 13.73 -7.00
C LEU A 25 36.86 13.59 -8.39
N ALA A 26 37.63 13.74 -9.47
CA ALA A 26 37.14 13.53 -10.83
C ALA A 26 36.87 12.05 -11.15
N GLN A 27 37.61 11.12 -10.53
CA GLN A 27 37.35 9.67 -10.67
C GLN A 27 36.27 9.15 -9.68
N LEU A 28 36.00 9.88 -8.61
CA LEU A 28 34.82 9.71 -7.75
C LEU A 28 33.59 10.47 -8.24
N GLY A 29 33.72 11.22 -9.35
CA GLY A 29 32.62 11.69 -10.19
C GLY A 29 31.94 10.50 -10.83
N GLY A 30 31.27 9.72 -9.98
CA GLY A 30 30.60 8.50 -10.28
C GLY A 30 29.77 8.70 -11.53
N ARG A 31 29.98 7.80 -12.49
CA ARG A 31 29.01 7.53 -13.53
C ARG A 31 27.71 7.18 -12.82
N VAL A 32 26.86 8.17 -12.58
CA VAL A 32 25.43 7.95 -12.42
C VAL A 32 25.04 7.33 -13.75
N ARG A 33 25.01 5.99 -13.76
CA ARG A 33 24.27 5.25 -14.78
C ARG A 33 22.84 5.77 -14.64
N MET A 34 22.48 6.75 -15.47
CA MET A 34 21.12 6.86 -15.94
C MET A 34 20.86 5.54 -16.65
N GLY A 35 20.45 4.54 -15.86
CA GLY A 35 19.67 3.46 -16.41
C GLY A 35 18.56 4.13 -17.21
N THR A 36 18.29 3.63 -18.40
CA THR A 36 17.07 3.98 -19.10
C THR A 36 15.92 3.60 -18.16
N ASP A 37 15.44 4.57 -17.38
CA ASP A 37 14.28 4.48 -16.50
C ASP A 37 13.05 4.32 -17.39
N GLN A 38 12.97 3.17 -18.06
CA GLN A 38 11.72 2.71 -18.59
C GLN A 38 10.85 2.42 -17.37
N PRO A 39 9.73 3.14 -17.19
CA PRO A 39 8.85 2.88 -16.07
C PRO A 39 8.48 1.39 -16.10
N PRO A 40 8.44 0.72 -14.94
CA PRO A 40 8.09 -0.69 -14.88
C PRO A 40 6.75 -0.90 -15.59
N ILE A 41 6.68 -1.94 -16.43
CA ILE A 41 5.43 -2.30 -17.11
C ILE A 41 4.38 -2.56 -16.04
N PRO A 42 3.19 -1.93 -16.10
CA PRO A 42 2.15 -2.17 -15.12
C PRO A 42 1.78 -3.65 -15.05
N GLU A 43 1.72 -4.20 -13.84
CA GLU A 43 1.25 -5.56 -13.65
C GLU A 43 -0.23 -5.68 -14.03
N PRO A 44 -0.67 -6.79 -14.67
CA PRO A 44 -2.04 -6.96 -15.09
C PRO A 44 -2.99 -7.03 -13.88
N ALA A 45 -4.22 -6.55 -14.07
CA ALA A 45 -5.24 -6.62 -13.03
C ALA A 45 -5.54 -8.09 -12.62
N PRO A 46 -5.85 -8.35 -11.33
CA PRO A 46 -6.16 -9.67 -10.83
C PRO A 46 -7.23 -10.38 -11.67
N GLU A 47 -7.13 -11.71 -11.77
CA GLU A 47 -8.19 -12.52 -12.38
C GLU A 47 -9.51 -12.29 -11.63
N ARG A 48 -10.61 -12.17 -12.36
CA ARG A 48 -11.93 -12.01 -11.75
C ARG A 48 -12.37 -13.30 -11.06
N TYR A 49 -13.10 -13.16 -9.96
CA TYR A 49 -13.87 -14.27 -9.42
C TYR A 49 -14.92 -14.71 -10.44
N ARG A 50 -15.08 -16.03 -10.61
CA ARG A 50 -15.99 -16.61 -11.62
C ARG A 50 -17.35 -17.01 -11.03
N GLY A 51 -17.50 -16.89 -9.72
CA GLY A 51 -18.71 -17.25 -9.00
C GLY A 51 -19.58 -16.04 -8.64
N ASP A 52 -20.53 -16.27 -7.74
CA ASP A 52 -21.47 -15.27 -7.24
C ASP A 52 -21.25 -15.12 -5.73
N VAL A 53 -20.74 -13.96 -5.30
CA VAL A 53 -20.32 -13.74 -3.90
C VAL A 53 -21.48 -13.87 -2.90
N ASP A 54 -22.71 -13.58 -3.32
CA ASP A 54 -23.89 -13.64 -2.46
C ASP A 54 -24.43 -15.07 -2.32
N ARG A 55 -24.06 -15.97 -3.24
CA ARG A 55 -24.54 -17.37 -3.27
C ARG A 55 -23.47 -18.38 -2.90
N ASP A 56 -22.23 -18.09 -3.24
CA ASP A 56 -21.12 -19.00 -3.03
C ASP A 56 -20.76 -19.08 -1.56
N SER A 57 -20.24 -20.24 -1.16
CA SER A 57 -19.67 -20.37 0.17
C SER A 57 -18.52 -19.39 0.35
N ARG A 58 -18.43 -18.77 1.52
CA ARG A 58 -17.25 -18.01 1.98
C ARG A 58 -15.92 -18.71 1.68
N HIS A 59 -15.89 -20.04 1.81
CA HIS A 59 -14.70 -20.84 1.51
C HIS A 59 -14.27 -20.69 0.04
N GLY A 60 -15.19 -20.64 -0.91
CA GLY A 60 -14.90 -20.41 -2.33
C GLY A 60 -14.25 -19.06 -2.58
N VAL A 61 -14.80 -18.00 -1.97
CA VAL A 61 -14.26 -16.63 -2.07
C VAL A 61 -12.86 -16.53 -1.47
N ILE A 62 -12.63 -17.13 -0.30
CA ILE A 62 -11.30 -17.16 0.34
C ILE A 62 -10.31 -18.00 -0.47
N ALA A 63 -10.75 -19.15 -1.02
CA ALA A 63 -9.91 -19.98 -1.86
C ALA A 63 -9.44 -19.21 -3.11
N TYR A 64 -10.34 -18.45 -3.73
CA TYR A 64 -10.00 -17.50 -4.78
C TYR A 64 -9.04 -16.40 -4.28
N ALA A 65 -9.32 -15.76 -3.15
CA ALA A 65 -8.48 -14.68 -2.64
C ALA A 65 -7.02 -15.13 -2.40
N ARG A 66 -6.83 -16.39 -1.99
CA ARG A 66 -5.52 -17.02 -1.79
C ARG A 66 -4.73 -17.29 -3.07
N THR A 67 -5.37 -17.28 -4.25
CA THR A 67 -4.64 -17.41 -5.53
C THR A 67 -4.05 -16.08 -6.00
N LEU A 68 -4.46 -14.97 -5.38
CA LEU A 68 -4.01 -13.64 -5.76
C LEU A 68 -2.63 -13.31 -5.19
N ARG A 69 -1.91 -12.44 -5.89
CA ARG A 69 -0.68 -11.81 -5.38
C ARG A 69 -1.03 -10.48 -4.73
N PHE A 70 -0.36 -10.18 -3.62
CA PHE A 70 -0.50 -8.92 -2.89
C PHE A 70 0.85 -8.23 -2.83
N ALA A 71 0.84 -6.89 -2.92
CA ALA A 71 2.05 -6.10 -2.88
C ALA A 71 2.48 -5.93 -1.40
N ASP A 72 3.52 -6.65 -1.00
CA ASP A 72 4.07 -6.66 0.36
C ASP A 72 5.35 -5.82 0.50
N ALA A 73 5.82 -5.18 -0.57
CA ALA A 73 6.97 -4.29 -0.54
C ALA A 73 6.71 -3.06 0.36
N THR A 74 7.76 -2.55 1.01
CA THR A 74 7.70 -1.29 1.76
C THR A 74 7.20 -0.16 0.86
N GLY A 75 6.17 0.55 1.32
CA GLY A 75 5.55 1.64 0.58
C GLY A 75 4.45 1.24 -0.40
N ALA A 76 4.17 -0.05 -0.62
CA ALA A 76 3.01 -0.48 -1.41
C ALA A 76 1.69 -0.41 -0.61
N GLY A 77 1.79 -0.65 0.69
CA GLY A 77 0.70 -0.58 1.65
C GLY A 77 1.06 0.24 2.88
N ASP A 78 0.30 0.05 3.94
CA ASP A 78 0.43 0.78 5.19
C ASP A 78 0.32 -0.18 6.38
N GLU A 79 0.86 0.19 7.53
CA GLU A 79 0.82 -0.60 8.76
C GLU A 79 0.59 0.34 9.94
N GLN A 80 -0.55 0.18 10.60
CA GLN A 80 -0.98 1.06 11.67
C GLN A 80 -1.65 0.27 12.81
N ARG A 81 -1.52 0.79 14.02
CA ARG A 81 -2.29 0.37 15.18
C ARG A 81 -3.68 1.00 15.12
N LEU A 82 -4.72 0.19 14.90
CA LEU A 82 -6.10 0.66 14.77
C LEU A 82 -6.65 1.15 16.12
N SER A 83 -7.64 2.02 16.14
CA SER A 83 -8.27 2.56 17.34
C SER A 83 -9.54 1.79 17.67
N ILE A 84 -9.68 1.27 18.89
CA ILE A 84 -10.91 0.54 19.31
C ILE A 84 -12.02 1.53 19.67
N VAL A 85 -11.68 2.78 20.00
CA VAL A 85 -12.61 3.82 20.42
C VAL A 85 -12.20 5.14 19.77
N ALA A 86 -13.13 5.80 19.08
CA ALA A 86 -12.88 7.07 18.37
C ALA A 86 -12.25 8.17 19.24
N ASP A 87 -12.44 8.14 20.56
CA ASP A 87 -12.05 9.21 21.49
C ASP A 87 -11.12 8.80 22.64
N SER A 88 -10.61 7.56 22.67
CA SER A 88 -9.69 7.13 23.73
C SER A 88 -8.26 7.00 23.18
N ALA A 89 -7.38 7.91 23.63
CA ALA A 89 -5.95 7.86 23.29
C ALA A 89 -5.21 6.65 23.89
N HIS A 90 -5.91 5.75 24.61
CA HIS A 90 -5.32 4.72 25.44
C HIS A 90 -5.78 3.29 25.07
N ASP A 91 -6.88 3.11 24.34
CA ASP A 91 -7.37 1.80 23.91
C ASP A 91 -6.97 1.53 22.45
N HIS A 92 -5.71 1.13 22.30
CA HIS A 92 -5.19 0.76 21.01
C HIS A 92 -5.65 -0.65 20.59
N GLY A 93 -6.24 -0.73 19.40
CA GLY A 93 -6.53 -1.95 18.66
C GLY A 93 -5.30 -2.63 18.08
N PRO A 94 -5.47 -3.64 17.21
CA PRO A 94 -4.35 -4.40 16.66
C PRO A 94 -3.45 -3.55 15.76
N LEU A 95 -2.18 -3.94 15.67
CA LEU A 95 -1.29 -3.56 14.58
C LEU A 95 -1.69 -4.33 13.31
N VAL A 96 -2.24 -3.61 12.33
CA VAL A 96 -2.75 -4.19 11.08
C VAL A 96 -2.03 -3.59 9.88
N ARG A 97 -1.52 -4.48 9.04
CA ARG A 97 -0.95 -4.13 7.73
C ARG A 97 -2.00 -4.30 6.65
N VAL A 98 -2.15 -3.31 5.78
CA VAL A 98 -2.95 -3.42 4.54
C VAL A 98 -2.03 -3.62 3.35
N GLU A 99 -2.35 -4.60 2.50
CA GLU A 99 -1.61 -4.92 1.29
C GLU A 99 -2.55 -4.98 0.09
N PRO A 100 -2.36 -4.13 -0.94
CA PRO A 100 -3.22 -4.14 -2.12
C PRO A 100 -2.95 -5.37 -2.98
N ALA A 101 -3.98 -5.85 -3.68
CA ALA A 101 -3.82 -6.85 -4.72
C ALA A 101 -2.97 -6.28 -5.86
N VAL A 102 -2.01 -7.06 -6.35
CA VAL A 102 -1.11 -6.63 -7.43
C VAL A 102 -1.92 -6.35 -8.70
N GLY A 103 -1.67 -5.20 -9.34
CA GLY A 103 -2.39 -4.79 -10.54
C GLY A 103 -3.80 -4.23 -10.29
N VAL A 104 -4.25 -4.08 -9.04
CA VAL A 104 -5.59 -3.53 -8.75
C VAL A 104 -5.75 -2.08 -9.23
N ILE A 105 -4.65 -1.31 -9.27
CA ILE A 105 -4.63 0.07 -9.77
C ILE A 105 -4.93 0.17 -11.27
N VAL A 106 -4.72 -0.89 -12.05
CA VAL A 106 -5.09 -0.93 -13.48
C VAL A 106 -6.42 -1.64 -13.71
N ALA A 107 -7.12 -2.05 -12.65
CA ALA A 107 -8.44 -2.65 -12.77
C ALA A 107 -9.48 -1.57 -13.05
N GLY A 108 -9.94 -1.44 -14.29
CA GLY A 108 -11.02 -0.50 -14.61
C GLY A 108 -12.28 -0.74 -13.78
N ARG A 109 -13.13 0.29 -13.67
CA ARG A 109 -14.37 0.25 -12.87
C ARG A 109 -15.28 -0.92 -13.27
N GLU A 110 -15.28 -1.30 -14.54
CA GLU A 110 -16.00 -2.46 -15.08
C GLU A 110 -15.51 -3.82 -14.56
N ARG A 111 -14.28 -3.89 -14.02
CA ARG A 111 -13.80 -5.06 -13.28
C ARG A 111 -14.38 -5.14 -11.89
N LEU A 112 -14.50 -4.00 -11.22
CA LEU A 112 -15.06 -3.92 -9.87
C LEU A 112 -16.56 -4.24 -9.86
N VAL A 113 -17.32 -3.91 -10.91
CA VAL A 113 -18.78 -4.16 -10.96
C VAL A 113 -19.14 -5.62 -10.61
N ASN A 114 -18.34 -6.58 -11.07
CA ASN A 114 -18.60 -8.01 -10.88
C ASN A 114 -17.88 -8.61 -9.66
N GLY A 115 -17.23 -7.78 -8.84
CA GLY A 115 -16.52 -8.27 -7.68
C GLY A 115 -15.03 -8.52 -7.89
N LEU A 116 -14.22 -7.99 -6.98
CA LEU A 116 -12.78 -8.22 -6.93
C LEU A 116 -12.25 -8.11 -5.50
N ILE A 117 -11.31 -8.97 -5.13
CA ILE A 117 -10.49 -8.74 -3.94
C ILE A 117 -9.44 -7.67 -4.27
N ILE A 118 -9.52 -6.53 -3.60
CA ILE A 118 -8.66 -5.37 -3.87
C ILE A 118 -7.50 -5.25 -2.90
N ALA A 119 -7.59 -5.86 -1.72
CA ALA A 119 -6.55 -5.86 -0.71
C ALA A 119 -6.73 -7.00 0.30
N ARG A 120 -5.72 -7.21 1.13
CA ARG A 120 -5.81 -8.00 2.36
C ARG A 120 -5.30 -7.20 3.55
N PHE A 121 -5.83 -7.52 4.72
CA PHE A 121 -5.40 -7.03 6.02
C PHE A 121 -4.72 -8.16 6.77
N ILE A 122 -3.56 -7.89 7.33
CA ILE A 122 -2.80 -8.85 8.13
C ILE A 122 -2.74 -8.31 9.55
N ASN A 123 -3.46 -8.96 10.45
CA ASN A 123 -3.34 -8.67 11.88
C ASN A 123 -2.21 -9.51 12.46
N ARG A 124 -1.18 -8.85 13.00
CA ARG A 124 -0.06 -9.52 13.65
C ARG A 124 -0.24 -9.68 15.16
N ASP A 125 -1.27 -9.06 15.73
CA ASP A 125 -1.56 -9.02 17.15
C ASP A 125 -2.63 -10.05 17.56
N THR A 126 -2.76 -10.26 18.86
CA THR A 126 -3.78 -11.11 19.50
C THR A 126 -5.14 -10.42 19.66
N VAL A 127 -5.20 -9.11 19.44
CA VAL A 127 -6.42 -8.31 19.61
C VAL A 127 -7.20 -8.30 18.29
N PRO A 128 -8.48 -8.70 18.25
CA PRO A 128 -9.28 -8.61 17.03
C PRO A 128 -9.76 -7.17 16.75
N TYR A 129 -10.18 -6.91 15.51
CA TYR A 129 -10.89 -5.69 15.12
C TYR A 129 -12.20 -6.05 14.38
N PRO A 130 -13.30 -6.29 15.13
CA PRO A 130 -14.53 -6.86 14.58
C PRO A 130 -15.22 -6.00 13.52
N ALA A 131 -15.07 -4.67 13.57
CA ALA A 131 -15.70 -3.73 12.64
C ALA A 131 -15.28 -3.96 11.17
N LEU A 132 -14.16 -4.66 10.93
CA LEU A 132 -13.69 -5.03 9.59
C LEU A 132 -13.48 -6.54 9.46
N ALA A 133 -14.15 -7.36 10.29
CA ALA A 133 -13.94 -8.81 10.36
C ALA A 133 -12.45 -9.20 10.47
N ILE A 134 -11.66 -8.49 11.28
CA ILE A 134 -10.24 -8.79 11.48
C ILE A 134 -10.09 -9.64 12.74
N GLY A 135 -9.73 -10.91 12.57
CA GLY A 135 -9.42 -11.82 13.67
C GLY A 135 -8.05 -11.57 14.29
N ALA A 136 -7.82 -12.16 15.46
CA ALA A 136 -6.49 -12.24 16.07
C ALA A 136 -5.56 -13.12 15.22
N HIS A 137 -4.34 -12.67 14.93
CA HIS A 137 -3.38 -13.37 14.07
C HIS A 137 -3.96 -13.85 12.72
N ASP A 138 -4.90 -13.09 12.17
CA ASP A 138 -5.68 -13.48 11.00
C ASP A 138 -5.33 -12.64 9.77
N THR A 139 -5.71 -13.17 8.60
CA THR A 139 -5.75 -12.42 7.34
C THR A 139 -7.19 -12.21 6.91
N THR A 140 -7.57 -10.95 6.69
CA THR A 140 -8.90 -10.58 6.19
C THR A 140 -8.79 -10.07 4.76
N TYR A 141 -9.62 -10.57 3.86
CA TYR A 141 -9.64 -10.15 2.45
C TYR A 141 -10.73 -9.11 2.22
N TRP A 142 -10.38 -8.04 1.51
CA TRP A 142 -11.29 -6.95 1.18
C TRP A 142 -11.83 -7.11 -0.25
N TRP A 143 -13.09 -7.50 -0.34
CA TRP A 143 -13.88 -7.59 -1.57
C TRP A 143 -14.59 -6.28 -1.86
N VAL A 144 -14.69 -5.94 -3.14
CA VAL A 144 -15.49 -4.82 -3.65
C VAL A 144 -16.32 -5.24 -4.84
N ASP A 145 -17.62 -4.93 -4.82
CA ASP A 145 -18.55 -5.07 -5.94
C ASP A 145 -19.57 -3.93 -6.05
N SER A 146 -20.39 -3.98 -7.11
CA SER A 146 -21.54 -3.10 -7.30
C SER A 146 -22.84 -3.88 -7.08
N VAL A 147 -23.64 -3.48 -6.10
CA VAL A 147 -24.95 -4.11 -5.80
C VAL A 147 -26.07 -3.53 -6.66
N ALA A 148 -25.96 -2.26 -7.05
CA ALA A 148 -26.86 -1.57 -7.97
C ALA A 148 -26.11 -0.43 -8.66
N GLN A 149 -26.72 0.19 -9.67
CA GLN A 149 -26.09 1.29 -10.41
C GLN A 149 -25.69 2.43 -9.46
N GLY A 150 -24.38 2.65 -9.33
CA GLY A 150 -23.82 3.70 -8.46
C GLY A 150 -23.75 3.33 -6.97
N GLN A 151 -24.25 2.15 -6.58
CA GLN A 151 -24.11 1.62 -5.22
C GLN A 151 -23.00 0.56 -5.21
N TRP A 152 -22.01 0.81 -4.36
CA TRP A 152 -20.85 -0.03 -4.19
C TRP A 152 -20.79 -0.56 -2.77
N ARG A 153 -20.27 -1.77 -2.65
CA ARG A 153 -20.21 -2.50 -1.41
C ARG A 153 -18.80 -3.00 -1.17
N ALA A 154 -18.40 -3.00 0.10
CA ALA A 154 -17.21 -3.63 0.60
C ALA A 154 -17.60 -4.83 1.46
N ILE A 155 -16.98 -5.99 1.24
CA ILE A 155 -17.15 -7.17 2.10
C ILE A 155 -15.79 -7.62 2.63
N TYR A 156 -15.71 -7.84 3.93
CA TYR A 156 -14.50 -8.29 4.61
C TYR A 156 -14.62 -9.76 4.98
N PHE A 157 -13.76 -10.59 4.40
CA PHE A 157 -13.72 -12.03 4.65
C PHE A 157 -12.50 -12.38 5.48
N SER A 158 -12.68 -12.61 6.78
CA SER A 158 -11.64 -13.21 7.64
C SER A 158 -11.20 -14.57 7.09
N SER A 159 -9.97 -15.01 7.35
CA SER A 159 -9.54 -16.37 7.01
C SER A 159 -9.93 -17.39 8.09
N ASP A 160 -10.27 -16.92 9.29
CA ASP A 160 -10.87 -17.70 10.38
C ASP A 160 -12.38 -17.90 10.12
N PRO A 161 -12.84 -19.15 9.86
CA PRO A 161 -14.24 -19.42 9.57
C PRO A 161 -15.21 -19.07 10.72
N ALA A 162 -14.73 -18.91 11.95
CA ALA A 162 -15.56 -18.53 13.09
C ALA A 162 -16.00 -17.05 13.08
N ILE A 163 -15.29 -16.18 12.34
CA ILE A 163 -15.57 -14.74 12.31
C ILE A 163 -16.47 -14.44 11.09
N PRO A 164 -17.72 -14.00 11.25
CA PRO A 164 -18.60 -13.76 10.11
C PRO A 164 -18.07 -12.63 9.21
N PRO A 165 -18.40 -12.63 7.90
CA PRO A 165 -18.09 -11.51 7.03
C PRO A 165 -18.76 -10.22 7.50
N VAL A 166 -18.11 -9.08 7.27
CA VAL A 166 -18.69 -7.75 7.52
C VAL A 166 -18.89 -7.03 6.20
N GLU A 167 -20.07 -6.44 6.02
CA GLU A 167 -20.47 -5.70 4.84
C GLU A 167 -20.60 -4.20 5.17
N LEU A 168 -19.93 -3.35 4.39
CA LEU A 168 -19.97 -1.88 4.52
C LEU A 168 -20.29 -1.24 3.17
N GLN A 169 -20.75 0.00 3.20
CA GLN A 169 -20.86 0.81 1.99
C GLN A 169 -19.45 1.10 1.47
N LEU A 170 -19.26 1.13 0.15
CA LEU A 170 -18.02 1.61 -0.45
C LEU A 170 -18.26 2.95 -1.14
N HIS A 171 -17.34 3.89 -0.91
CA HIS A 171 -17.27 5.13 -1.66
C HIS A 171 -16.18 5.01 -2.73
N LEU A 172 -16.57 5.24 -3.98
CA LEU A 172 -15.64 5.39 -5.10
C LEU A 172 -15.45 6.87 -5.41
N GLU A 173 -14.26 7.38 -5.17
CA GLU A 173 -13.90 8.77 -5.45
C GLU A 173 -13.04 8.83 -6.72
N GLN A 174 -13.45 9.66 -7.69
CA GLN A 174 -12.60 9.95 -8.85
C GLN A 174 -11.52 10.94 -8.41
N VAL A 175 -10.26 10.55 -8.55
CA VAL A 175 -9.13 11.42 -8.20
C VAL A 175 -8.83 12.31 -9.40
N SER A 176 -9.06 13.61 -9.25
CA SER A 176 -8.83 14.59 -10.32
C SER A 176 -7.35 14.95 -10.54
N ASP A 177 -6.46 14.60 -9.60
CA ASP A 177 -5.05 14.99 -9.66
C ASP A 177 -4.08 13.79 -9.58
N SER A 178 -3.49 13.46 -10.72
CA SER A 178 -2.66 12.26 -10.94
C SER A 178 -1.22 12.35 -10.41
N GLN A 179 -0.82 13.46 -9.79
CA GLN A 179 0.58 13.71 -9.41
C GLN A 179 0.93 13.38 -7.96
N SER A 180 0.04 13.60 -6.99
CA SER A 180 0.31 13.33 -5.57
C SER A 180 0.22 11.84 -5.19
N HIS A 181 -0.46 11.02 -6.01
CA HIS A 181 -0.71 9.60 -5.72
C HIS A 181 0.43 8.66 -6.17
N ARG A 182 1.29 9.08 -7.12
CA ARG A 182 2.36 8.21 -7.67
C ARG A 182 3.45 7.84 -6.66
N PHE A 183 3.60 8.63 -5.60
CA PHE A 183 4.61 8.43 -4.57
C PHE A 183 4.00 7.99 -3.23
N SER A 184 2.74 7.57 -3.27
CA SER A 184 1.91 7.31 -2.10
C SER A 184 1.59 5.81 -2.05
N PRO A 185 1.47 5.19 -0.86
CA PRO A 185 1.11 3.79 -0.78
C PRO A 185 -0.25 3.55 -1.45
N SER A 186 -0.35 2.47 -2.23
CA SER A 186 -1.55 2.12 -3.01
C SER A 186 -2.66 1.55 -2.14
N ALA A 187 -2.38 1.26 -0.88
CA ALA A 187 -3.37 1.03 0.17
C ALA A 187 -2.94 1.70 1.48
N ARG A 188 -3.88 2.26 2.24
CA ARG A 188 -3.59 2.93 3.52
C ARG A 188 -4.73 2.87 4.51
N TRP A 189 -4.43 3.20 5.77
CA TRP A 189 -5.42 3.53 6.78
C TRP A 189 -5.66 5.03 6.79
N LEU A 190 -6.93 5.44 6.77
CA LEU A 190 -7.33 6.83 6.94
C LEU A 190 -7.96 6.99 8.32
N PHE A 191 -7.50 7.96 9.09
CA PHE A 191 -8.22 8.37 10.31
C PHE A 191 -9.53 9.06 9.93
N ALA A 192 -10.62 8.65 10.56
CA ALA A 192 -11.92 9.32 10.50
C ALA A 192 -12.50 9.44 11.92
N ASP A 193 -13.53 10.27 12.06
CA ASP A 193 -14.16 10.56 13.36
C ASP A 193 -14.75 9.31 14.04
N GLU A 194 -15.00 8.24 13.29
CA GLU A 194 -15.57 6.98 13.79
C GLU A 194 -14.55 5.83 13.84
N GLY A 195 -13.25 6.12 13.62
CA GLY A 195 -12.16 5.14 13.59
C GLY A 195 -11.45 5.06 12.24
N GLU A 196 -10.63 4.04 12.05
CA GLU A 196 -9.86 3.85 10.82
C GLU A 196 -10.73 3.34 9.67
N ARG A 197 -10.60 3.99 8.52
CA ARG A 197 -11.21 3.57 7.26
C ARG A 197 -10.12 3.10 6.30
N PRO A 198 -10.17 1.86 5.81
CA PRO A 198 -9.23 1.42 4.81
C PRO A 198 -9.49 2.15 3.48
N TRP A 199 -8.42 2.41 2.76
CA TRP A 199 -8.40 3.07 1.45
C TRP A 199 -7.43 2.33 0.52
N VAL A 200 -7.82 2.17 -0.74
CA VAL A 200 -6.99 1.53 -1.79
C VAL A 200 -7.21 2.29 -3.11
N THR A 201 -6.14 2.57 -3.86
CA THR A 201 -6.28 3.02 -5.24
C THR A 201 -6.73 1.84 -6.12
N CYS A 202 -7.92 1.92 -6.69
CA CYS A 202 -8.56 0.88 -7.47
C CYS A 202 -8.93 1.40 -8.87
N GLY A 203 -8.24 0.94 -9.90
CA GLY A 203 -8.45 1.41 -11.28
C GLY A 203 -7.80 2.75 -11.64
N GLU A 204 -7.97 3.13 -12.91
CA GLU A 204 -7.14 4.14 -13.61
C GLU A 204 -7.23 5.60 -13.11
N ALA A 205 -7.88 5.85 -11.97
CA ALA A 205 -7.90 7.11 -11.20
C ALA A 205 -8.99 7.06 -10.12
N THR A 206 -9.37 5.87 -9.64
CA THR A 206 -10.46 5.76 -8.66
C THR A 206 -9.88 5.29 -7.34
N ASP A 207 -10.31 5.93 -6.26
CA ASP A 207 -10.00 5.49 -4.91
C ASP A 207 -11.21 4.74 -4.34
N CYS A 208 -10.92 3.57 -3.78
CA CYS A 208 -11.86 2.74 -3.04
C CYS A 208 -11.71 3.02 -1.55
N ARG A 209 -12.73 3.63 -0.94
CA ARG A 209 -12.75 3.96 0.49
C ARG A 209 -13.93 3.27 1.16
N ALA A 210 -13.68 2.58 2.27
CA ALA A 210 -14.77 2.04 3.09
C ALA A 210 -15.58 3.17 3.71
N GLY A 211 -16.90 3.04 3.62
CA GLY A 211 -17.90 3.89 4.25
C GLY A 211 -18.48 3.24 5.48
N ASP A 212 -19.69 3.70 5.84
CA ASP A 212 -20.38 3.27 7.05
C ASP A 212 -21.04 1.89 6.84
N PRO A 213 -21.42 1.17 7.91
CA PRO A 213 -22.17 -0.07 7.79
C PRO A 213 -23.45 0.13 6.96
N ILE A 214 -23.71 -0.78 6.01
CA ILE A 214 -25.00 -0.79 5.31
C ILE A 214 -26.03 -1.27 6.32
N GLY A 215 -26.94 -0.38 6.71
CA GLY A 215 -27.94 -0.65 7.74
C GLY A 215 -28.78 -1.90 7.47
N ASN A 216 -29.02 -2.68 8.55
CA ASN A 216 -29.96 -3.80 8.61
C ASN A 216 -31.41 -3.38 8.32
#